data_AF-A0A932HQN4-F1
#
_entry.id   AF-A0A932HQN4-F1
#
_cell.length_a   1.000
_cell.length_b   1.000
_cell.length_c   1.000
_cell.angle_alpha   90.00
_cell.angle_beta   90.00
_cell.angle_gamma   90.00
#
_symmetry.space_group_name_H-M   'P 1'
#
loop_
_entity.id
_entity.type
_entity.pdbx_description
1 polymer ?
#
loop_
_entity_poly.entity_id
_entity_poly.type
_entity_poly.pdbx_seq_one_letter_code
_entity_poly.pdbx_strand_id
1 'polypeptide(L)'
;MTVSPFETNGFHNRHIGPNDHDRGRMLQTIGIASLDALIDETIPTSIRMTRDLDLPLPMSEFEFHHSLKLIARKNILLKSYIGLGYYGCITPPVLQRNVFENPGWYTQYTPYQPEISQGRLEALLNYQTMVMDLTGMEVANASLLDEGTAAAEAMAMVHGLAHKGANGSPAQRFFVSERCFVQTIDVIRTRALPL
;
A
#
# COMPACT_ATOMS: atom_id res chain seq x y z
N MET A 1 -35.59 15.56 5.08
CA MET A 1 -35.53 14.79 6.35
C MET A 1 -34.45 15.43 7.20
N THR A 2 -34.77 15.87 8.40
CA THR A 2 -33.82 16.46 9.34
C THR A 2 -32.96 15.35 9.94
N VAL A 3 -31.74 15.21 9.44
CA VAL A 3 -30.73 14.29 9.98
C VAL A 3 -30.36 14.78 11.38
N SER A 4 -30.65 13.95 12.38
CA SER A 4 -30.24 14.22 13.75
C SER A 4 -28.70 14.20 13.82
N PRO A 5 -28.05 15.16 14.51
CA PRO A 5 -26.59 15.15 14.70
C PRO A 5 -26.08 13.93 15.49
N PHE A 6 -26.97 13.05 15.94
CA PHE A 6 -26.68 11.80 16.65
C PHE A 6 -27.07 10.53 15.87
N GLU A 7 -27.40 10.61 14.57
CA GLU A 7 -27.54 9.41 13.76
C GLU A 7 -26.18 8.73 13.58
N THR A 8 -25.95 7.68 14.38
CA THR A 8 -24.79 6.78 14.32
C THR A 8 -24.81 5.85 13.10
N ASN A 9 -25.84 5.95 12.26
CA ASN A 9 -26.10 5.07 11.13
C ASN A 9 -25.66 5.71 9.80
N GLY A 10 -24.39 5.47 9.44
CA GLY A 10 -23.91 5.67 8.07
C GLY A 10 -22.49 6.24 7.99
N PHE A 11 -21.47 5.37 8.05
CA PHE A 11 -20.07 5.75 7.80
C PHE A 11 -19.91 6.54 6.47
N HIS A 12 -20.74 6.23 5.48
CA HIS A 12 -20.77 6.95 4.20
C HIS A 12 -21.00 8.46 4.36
N ASN A 13 -21.74 8.92 5.37
CA ASN A 13 -21.95 10.34 5.64
C ASN A 13 -20.72 11.06 6.20
N ARG A 14 -19.74 10.31 6.72
CA ARG A 14 -18.45 10.83 7.21
C ARG A 14 -17.36 10.67 6.16
N HIS A 15 -17.48 9.65 5.31
CA HIS A 15 -16.53 9.34 4.25
C HIS A 15 -16.77 10.16 2.97
N ILE A 16 -18.02 10.33 2.55
CA ILE A 16 -18.39 11.10 1.36
C ILE A 16 -18.51 12.57 1.74
N GLY A 17 -17.62 13.40 1.20
CA GLY A 17 -17.59 14.84 1.52
C GLY A 17 -18.84 15.61 1.06
N PRO A 18 -19.25 15.53 -0.23
CA PRO A 18 -20.42 16.26 -0.72
C PRO A 18 -21.73 15.73 -0.12
N ASN A 19 -22.47 16.61 0.54
CA ASN A 19 -23.83 16.31 1.01
C ASN A 19 -24.87 16.51 -0.10
N ASP A 20 -26.15 16.34 0.23
CA ASP A 20 -27.26 16.46 -0.73
C ASP A 20 -27.36 17.86 -1.37
N HIS A 21 -27.09 18.92 -0.62
CA HIS A 21 -27.08 20.28 -1.13
C HIS A 21 -25.91 20.52 -2.09
N ASP A 22 -24.70 20.06 -1.73
CA ASP A 22 -23.53 20.15 -2.60
C ASP A 22 -23.73 19.36 -3.89
N ARG A 23 -24.26 18.14 -3.77
CA ARG A 23 -24.61 17.29 -4.92
C ARG A 23 -25.61 17.97 -5.85
N GLY A 24 -26.64 18.62 -5.31
CA GLY A 24 -27.60 19.39 -6.11
C GLY A 24 -26.94 20.52 -6.89
N ARG A 25 -26.06 21.32 -6.25
CA ARG A 25 -25.32 22.40 -6.92
C ARG A 25 -24.35 21.89 -7.99
N MET A 26 -23.66 20.77 -7.72
CA MET A 26 -22.73 20.16 -8.66
C MET A 26 -23.48 19.66 -9.90
N LEU A 27 -24.59 18.94 -9.73
CA LEU A 27 -25.44 18.46 -10.83
C LEU A 27 -25.98 19.62 -11.67
N GLN A 28 -26.44 20.70 -11.02
CA GLN A 28 -26.89 21.90 -11.73
C GLN A 28 -25.78 22.54 -12.56
N THR A 29 -24.55 22.61 -12.02
CA THR A 29 -23.38 23.17 -12.73
C THR A 29 -23.08 22.42 -14.03
N ILE A 30 -23.20 21.09 -14.00
CA ILE A 30 -22.95 20.25 -15.18
C ILE A 30 -24.19 20.02 -16.05
N GLY A 31 -25.36 20.57 -15.67
CA GLY A 31 -26.60 20.48 -16.44
C GLY A 31 -27.28 19.11 -16.42
N ILE A 32 -26.99 18.25 -15.43
CA ILE A 32 -27.54 16.89 -15.33
C ILE A 32 -28.66 16.84 -14.27
N ALA A 33 -29.70 16.07 -14.55
CA ALA A 33 -30.90 16.01 -13.70
C ALA A 33 -30.73 15.22 -12.40
N SER A 34 -29.89 14.18 -12.38
CA SER A 34 -29.69 13.31 -11.22
C SER A 34 -28.33 12.60 -11.25
N LEU A 35 -27.95 12.00 -10.13
CA LEU A 35 -26.78 11.13 -10.08
C LEU A 35 -26.94 9.90 -10.99
N ASP A 36 -28.15 9.31 -11.05
CA ASP A 36 -28.41 8.16 -11.93
C ASP A 36 -28.23 8.52 -13.40
N ALA A 37 -28.73 9.68 -13.83
CA ALA A 37 -28.54 10.16 -15.20
C ALA A 37 -27.04 10.38 -15.52
N LEU A 38 -26.27 10.93 -14.57
CA LEU A 38 -24.81 11.07 -14.74
C LEU A 38 -24.14 9.71 -14.94
N ILE A 39 -24.54 8.69 -14.18
CA ILE A 39 -23.99 7.34 -14.30
C ILE A 39 -24.41 6.69 -15.64
N ASP A 40 -25.67 6.85 -16.06
CA ASP A 40 -26.18 6.34 -17.33
C ASP A 40 -25.43 6.91 -18.54
N GLU A 41 -25.09 8.21 -18.52
CA GLU A 41 -24.35 8.88 -19.59
C GLU A 41 -22.84 8.59 -19.56
N THR A 42 -22.28 8.19 -18.41
CA THR A 42 -20.84 7.98 -18.23
C THR A 42 -20.42 6.52 -18.44
N ILE A 43 -21.19 5.56 -17.90
CA ILE A 43 -20.81 4.14 -17.90
C ILE A 43 -21.61 3.39 -18.96
N PRO A 44 -20.95 2.76 -19.96
CA PRO A 44 -21.65 1.98 -20.96
C PRO A 44 -22.51 0.86 -20.34
N THR A 45 -23.77 0.79 -20.75
CA THR A 45 -24.75 -0.18 -20.21
C THR A 45 -24.32 -1.63 -20.41
N SER A 46 -23.54 -1.93 -21.46
CA SER A 46 -23.05 -3.28 -21.77
C SER A 46 -22.11 -3.87 -20.72
N ILE A 47 -21.49 -3.04 -19.88
CA ILE A 47 -20.57 -3.47 -18.81
C ILE A 47 -21.11 -3.12 -17.41
N ARG A 48 -22.27 -2.47 -17.31
CA ARG A 48 -22.83 -2.04 -16.01
C ARG A 48 -23.49 -3.23 -15.30
N MET A 49 -23.25 -3.32 -14.00
CA MET A 49 -23.93 -4.31 -13.15
C MET A 49 -25.42 -4.00 -13.06
N THR A 50 -26.26 -5.00 -13.34
CA THR A 50 -27.73 -4.86 -13.38
C THR A 50 -28.45 -5.30 -12.09
N ARG A 51 -27.67 -5.70 -11.09
CA ARG A 51 -28.14 -6.12 -9.76
C ARG A 51 -27.34 -5.41 -8.70
N ASP A 52 -27.91 -5.29 -7.52
CA ASP A 52 -27.19 -4.80 -6.36
C ASP A 52 -26.06 -5.77 -5.97
N LEU A 53 -25.05 -5.21 -5.31
CA LEU A 53 -24.00 -6.00 -4.69
C LEU A 53 -24.62 -6.83 -3.56
N ASP A 54 -24.36 -8.14 -3.59
CA ASP A 54 -24.77 -9.06 -2.54
C ASP A 54 -23.80 -8.95 -1.36
N LEU A 55 -24.06 -7.98 -0.49
CA LEU A 55 -23.25 -7.65 0.68
C LEU A 55 -24.09 -7.67 1.95
N PRO A 56 -23.47 -7.98 3.11
CA PRO A 56 -24.13 -7.80 4.41
C PRO A 56 -24.60 -6.36 4.61
N LEU A 57 -25.59 -6.19 5.49
CA LEU A 57 -26.04 -4.86 5.89
C LEU A 57 -24.88 -4.03 6.45
N PRO A 58 -24.85 -2.71 6.17
CA PRO A 58 -23.79 -1.85 6.64
C PRO A 58 -23.76 -1.82 8.18
N MET A 59 -22.56 -1.85 8.73
CA MET A 59 -22.33 -1.66 10.17
C MET A 59 -22.05 -0.19 10.47
N SER A 60 -22.44 0.27 11.66
CA SER A 60 -21.90 1.51 12.20
C SER A 60 -20.39 1.39 12.47
N GLU A 61 -19.70 2.53 12.60
CA GLU A 61 -18.26 2.55 12.95
C GLU A 61 -17.97 1.80 14.26
N PHE A 62 -18.87 1.93 15.24
CA PHE A 62 -18.76 1.27 16.54
C PHE A 62 -18.90 -0.26 16.43
N GLU A 63 -19.93 -0.72 15.71
CA GLU A 63 -20.16 -2.16 15.49
C GLU A 63 -19.00 -2.79 14.70
N PHE A 64 -18.52 -2.10 13.67
CA PHE A 64 -17.38 -2.55 12.89
C PHE A 64 -16.13 -2.72 13.77
N HIS A 65 -15.79 -1.71 14.59
CA HIS A 65 -14.65 -1.79 15.50
C HIS A 65 -14.78 -2.91 16.53
N HIS A 66 -15.98 -3.08 17.10
CA HIS A 66 -16.25 -4.16 18.04
C HIS A 66 -16.10 -5.54 17.38
N SER A 67 -16.70 -5.72 16.21
CA SER A 67 -16.61 -6.96 15.43
C SER A 67 -15.16 -7.31 15.08
N LEU A 68 -14.38 -6.32 14.61
CA LEU A 68 -12.98 -6.51 14.27
C LEU A 68 -12.14 -6.92 15.49
N LYS A 69 -12.41 -6.33 16.67
CA LYS A 69 -11.76 -6.76 17.93
C LYS A 69 -12.08 -8.20 18.29
N LEU A 70 -13.31 -8.68 18.07
CA LEU A 70 -13.67 -10.08 18.31
C LEU A 70 -12.92 -11.03 17.38
N ILE A 71 -12.74 -10.65 16.11
CA ILE A 71 -11.95 -11.43 15.15
C ILE A 71 -10.47 -11.43 15.57
N ALA A 72 -9.90 -10.27 15.89
CA ALA A 72 -8.49 -10.14 16.28
C ALA A 72 -8.15 -10.95 17.54
N ARG A 73 -9.09 -11.10 18.49
CA ARG A 73 -8.94 -11.92 19.70
C ARG A 73 -8.78 -13.42 19.44
N LYS A 74 -9.07 -13.90 18.23
CA LYS A 74 -8.83 -15.29 17.84
C LYS A 74 -7.34 -15.58 17.57
N ASN A 75 -6.53 -14.54 17.36
CA ASN A 75 -5.09 -14.70 17.17
C ASN A 75 -4.40 -15.03 18.49
N ILE A 76 -3.44 -15.95 18.44
CA ILE A 76 -2.61 -16.32 19.60
C ILE A 76 -1.26 -15.60 19.46
N LEU A 77 -0.98 -14.68 20.39
CA LEU A 77 0.27 -13.95 20.42
C LEU A 77 1.34 -14.80 21.13
N LEU A 78 2.34 -15.24 20.39
CA LEU A 78 3.47 -16.03 20.89
C LEU A 78 4.77 -15.24 20.82
N LYS A 79 5.74 -15.65 21.64
CA LYS A 79 7.14 -15.27 21.44
C LYS A 79 7.71 -16.11 20.31
N SER A 80 7.66 -15.57 19.09
CA SER A 80 8.14 -16.27 17.90
C SER A 80 9.63 -16.06 17.70
N TYR A 81 10.39 -17.15 17.77
CA TYR A 81 11.83 -17.20 17.46
C TYR A 81 12.11 -17.99 16.17
N ILE A 82 11.15 -18.02 15.25
CA ILE A 82 11.24 -18.75 13.97
C ILE A 82 12.35 -18.15 13.09
N GLY A 83 12.54 -16.83 13.14
CA GLY A 83 13.49 -16.13 12.28
C GLY A 83 12.95 -15.99 10.85
N LEU A 84 13.71 -16.48 9.87
CA LEU A 84 13.35 -16.45 8.45
C LEU A 84 13.06 -15.03 7.91
N GLY A 85 13.83 -14.04 8.35
CA GLY A 85 13.71 -12.65 7.89
C GLY A 85 12.76 -11.79 8.70
N TYR A 86 12.00 -12.36 9.65
CA TYR A 86 11.11 -11.62 10.53
C TYR A 86 11.52 -11.79 12.00
N TYR A 87 11.88 -10.68 12.64
CA TYR A 87 12.39 -10.67 14.01
C TYR A 87 11.60 -9.66 14.84
N GLY A 88 11.17 -10.07 16.04
CA GLY A 88 10.48 -9.17 16.96
C GLY A 88 11.38 -8.02 17.39
N CYS A 89 10.86 -6.79 17.36
CA CYS A 89 11.53 -5.60 17.84
C CYS A 89 10.60 -4.78 18.73
N ILE A 90 11.19 -3.87 19.52
CA ILE A 90 10.42 -2.87 20.27
C ILE A 90 10.30 -1.64 19.39
N THR A 91 9.11 -1.38 18.83
CA THR A 91 8.82 -0.10 18.19
C THR A 91 8.80 0.99 19.27
N PRO A 92 9.67 2.01 19.20
CA PRO A 92 9.67 3.08 20.20
C PRO A 92 8.28 3.76 20.27
N PRO A 93 7.65 3.88 21.46
CA PRO A 93 6.30 4.41 21.58
C PRO A 93 6.12 5.82 21.01
N VAL A 94 7.19 6.62 21.05
CA VAL A 94 7.20 7.96 20.44
C VAL A 94 7.05 7.91 18.92
N LEU A 95 7.61 6.91 18.24
CA LEU A 95 7.47 6.73 16.79
C LEU A 95 6.09 6.16 16.45
N GLN A 96 5.62 5.17 17.22
CA GLN A 96 4.28 4.63 17.02
C GLN A 96 3.22 5.73 17.09
N ARG A 97 3.22 6.53 18.16
CA ARG A 97 2.19 7.55 18.38
C ARG A 97 2.31 8.74 17.43
N ASN A 98 3.52 9.24 17.18
CA ASN A 98 3.69 10.53 16.50
C ASN A 98 3.97 10.41 14.99
N VAL A 99 4.30 9.21 14.50
CA VAL A 99 4.51 8.94 13.08
C VAL A 99 3.47 7.93 12.56
N PHE A 100 3.45 6.71 13.09
CA PHE A 100 2.61 5.63 12.55
C PHE A 100 1.10 5.89 12.74
N GLU A 101 0.70 6.39 13.90
CA GLU A 101 -0.71 6.69 14.24
C GLU A 101 -1.11 8.14 13.90
N ASN A 102 -0.24 8.92 13.24
CA ASN A 102 -0.46 10.34 12.96
C ASN A 102 -0.87 10.56 11.49
N PRO A 103 -2.09 11.04 11.19
CA PRO A 103 -2.52 11.27 9.81
C PRO A 103 -1.68 12.29 9.06
N GLY A 104 -0.98 13.20 9.74
CA GLY A 104 -0.02 14.11 9.10
C GLY A 104 1.22 13.42 8.53
N TRP A 105 1.42 12.13 8.81
CA TRP A 105 2.50 11.30 8.28
C TRP A 105 2.05 10.26 7.24
N TYR A 106 0.81 9.76 7.32
CA TYR A 106 0.34 8.66 6.45
C TYR A 106 -0.73 9.04 5.42
N THR A 107 -1.29 10.26 5.45
CA THR A 107 -2.34 10.64 4.48
C THR A 107 -1.79 11.20 3.18
N GLN A 108 -0.60 11.78 3.20
CA GLN A 108 0.12 12.25 2.02
C GLN A 108 0.62 11.08 1.16
N TYR A 109 0.76 11.34 -0.15
CA TYR A 109 1.28 10.38 -1.11
C TYR A 109 2.72 10.71 -1.52
N THR A 110 3.18 10.10 -2.61
CA THR A 110 4.51 10.28 -3.19
C THR A 110 4.90 11.76 -3.28
N PRO A 111 6.15 12.13 -2.89
CA PRO A 111 6.62 13.51 -2.87
C PRO A 111 6.92 14.09 -4.25
N TYR A 112 5.93 14.14 -5.14
CA TYR A 112 6.04 14.77 -6.46
C TYR A 112 6.18 16.30 -6.40
N GLN A 113 5.74 16.93 -5.31
CA GLN A 113 5.84 18.38 -5.07
C GLN A 113 6.84 18.63 -3.93
N PRO A 114 8.15 18.75 -4.24
CA PRO A 114 9.20 18.72 -3.23
C PRO A 114 9.11 19.87 -2.23
N GLU A 115 8.69 21.06 -2.64
CA GLU A 115 8.64 22.29 -1.82
C GLU A 115 7.71 22.13 -0.59
N ILE A 116 6.65 21.34 -0.74
CA ILE A 116 5.68 21.04 0.32
C ILE A 116 5.86 19.63 0.90
N SER A 117 7.00 19.00 0.62
CA SER A 117 7.27 17.59 0.95
C SER A 117 8.60 17.35 1.65
N GLN A 118 9.33 18.42 2.00
CA GLN A 118 10.70 18.34 2.54
C GLN A 118 10.82 17.42 3.76
N GLY A 119 9.86 17.46 4.71
CA GLY A 119 9.94 16.64 5.93
C GLY A 119 10.05 15.12 5.67
N ARG A 120 9.28 14.58 4.71
CA ARG A 120 9.37 13.14 4.36
C ARG A 120 10.54 12.84 3.43
N LEU A 121 10.92 13.78 2.57
CA LEU A 121 12.11 13.64 1.72
C LEU A 121 13.38 13.53 2.57
N GLU A 122 13.50 14.36 3.61
CA GLU A 122 14.58 14.29 4.58
C GLU A 122 14.58 12.96 5.34
N ALA A 123 13.41 12.49 5.80
CA ALA A 123 13.30 11.18 6.45
C ALA A 123 13.73 10.01 5.54
N LEU A 124 13.40 10.06 4.24
CA LEU A 124 13.83 9.07 3.25
C LEU A 124 15.33 9.17 2.96
N LEU A 125 15.89 10.39 2.92
CA LEU A 125 17.33 10.58 2.80
C LEU A 125 18.07 10.01 4.03
N ASN A 126 17.54 10.20 5.23
CA ASN A 126 18.08 9.59 6.45
C ASN A 126 18.03 8.06 6.39
N TYR A 127 16.96 7.48 5.83
CA TYR A 127 16.89 6.04 5.57
C TYR A 127 17.98 5.59 4.58
N GLN A 128 18.17 6.31 3.48
CA GLN A 128 19.23 6.01 2.50
C GLN A 128 20.62 6.06 3.15
N THR A 129 20.92 7.13 3.90
CA THR A 129 22.18 7.29 4.63
C THR A 129 22.40 6.15 5.62
N MET A 130 21.38 5.79 6.42
CA MET A 130 21.46 4.66 7.34
C MET A 130 21.79 3.35 6.63
N VAL A 131 21.15 3.07 5.48
CA VAL A 131 21.44 1.87 4.70
C VAL A 131 22.86 1.91 4.13
N MET A 132 23.31 3.04 3.57
CA MET A 132 24.66 3.21 3.04
C MET A 132 25.72 3.01 4.14
N ASP A 133 25.55 3.64 5.30
CA ASP A 133 26.47 3.53 6.44
C ASP A 133 26.58 2.09 6.97
N LEU A 134 25.45 1.38 7.07
CA LEU A 134 25.43 0.00 7.59
C LEU A 134 25.95 -1.03 6.59
N THR A 135 25.75 -0.81 5.29
CA THR A 135 26.15 -1.76 4.24
C THR A 135 27.51 -1.45 3.62
N GLY A 136 28.01 -0.23 3.78
CA GLY A 136 29.21 0.27 3.10
C GLY A 136 29.04 0.51 1.61
N MET A 137 27.79 0.51 1.11
CA MET A 137 27.48 0.76 -0.30
C MET A 137 27.42 2.26 -0.62
N GLU A 138 27.76 2.62 -1.85
CA GLU A 138 27.83 4.03 -2.27
C GLU A 138 26.46 4.71 -2.41
N VAL A 139 25.41 3.94 -2.71
CA VAL A 139 24.06 4.45 -2.96
C VAL A 139 23.03 3.44 -2.44
N ALA A 140 21.96 3.95 -1.84
CA ALA A 140 20.74 3.22 -1.51
C ALA A 140 19.52 3.92 -2.10
N ASN A 141 18.46 3.15 -2.40
CA ASN A 141 17.18 3.72 -2.82
C ASN A 141 16.28 4.05 -1.60
N ALA A 142 15.10 4.61 -1.86
CA ALA A 142 14.13 4.99 -0.83
C ALA A 142 13.14 3.85 -0.46
N SER A 143 13.63 2.59 -0.41
CA SER A 143 12.92 1.31 -0.15
C SER A 143 12.51 0.49 -1.38
N LEU A 144 12.25 -0.80 -1.12
CA LEU A 144 11.56 -1.76 -1.99
C LEU A 144 10.47 -2.47 -1.15
N LEU A 145 9.71 -3.37 -1.77
CA LEU A 145 8.54 -4.01 -1.13
C LEU A 145 8.93 -4.96 0.02
N ASP A 146 9.87 -5.88 -0.23
CA ASP A 146 10.34 -6.87 0.74
C ASP A 146 11.73 -7.43 0.34
N GLU A 147 12.32 -8.30 1.17
CA GLU A 147 13.64 -8.89 0.93
C GLU A 147 13.68 -9.73 -0.37
N GLY A 148 12.66 -10.57 -0.60
CA GLY A 148 12.62 -11.49 -1.74
C GLY A 148 12.56 -10.74 -3.07
N THR A 149 11.70 -9.71 -3.14
CA THR A 149 11.60 -8.84 -4.31
C THR A 149 12.83 -7.98 -4.48
N ALA A 150 13.44 -7.47 -3.40
CA ALA A 150 14.72 -6.75 -3.48
C ALA A 150 15.84 -7.62 -4.06
N ALA A 151 15.93 -8.89 -3.66
CA ALA A 151 16.91 -9.82 -4.21
C ALA A 151 16.63 -10.14 -5.70
N ALA A 152 15.36 -10.23 -6.10
CA ALA A 152 14.99 -10.40 -7.50
C ALA A 152 15.28 -9.15 -8.36
N GLU A 153 15.08 -7.94 -7.84
CA GLU A 153 15.49 -6.71 -8.51
C GLU A 153 17.01 -6.63 -8.65
N ALA A 154 17.78 -7.11 -7.68
CA ALA A 154 19.24 -7.24 -7.81
C ALA A 154 19.63 -8.21 -8.94
N MET A 155 18.95 -9.35 -9.07
CA MET A 155 19.13 -10.27 -10.20
C MET A 155 18.81 -9.59 -11.54
N ALA A 156 17.70 -8.86 -11.63
CA ALA A 156 17.30 -8.13 -12.83
C ALA A 156 18.32 -7.03 -13.20
N MET A 157 18.83 -6.29 -12.21
CA MET A 157 19.89 -5.29 -12.39
C MET A 157 21.17 -5.94 -12.93
N VAL A 158 21.62 -7.04 -12.35
CA VAL A 158 22.80 -7.80 -12.82
C VAL A 158 22.57 -8.31 -14.24
N HIS A 159 21.39 -8.84 -14.55
CA HIS A 159 21.03 -9.29 -15.90
C HIS A 159 21.07 -8.13 -16.92
N GLY A 160 20.55 -6.95 -16.56
CA GLY A 160 20.58 -5.76 -17.41
C GLY A 160 21.99 -5.20 -17.65
N LEU A 161 22.91 -5.36 -16.69
CA LEU A 161 24.31 -4.96 -16.81
C LEU A 161 25.19 -6.02 -17.49
N ALA A 162 24.73 -7.27 -17.57
CA ALA A 162 25.52 -8.37 -18.11
C ALA A 162 25.87 -8.11 -19.59
N HIS A 163 27.16 -7.91 -19.88
CA HIS A 163 27.64 -7.81 -21.24
C HIS A 163 27.49 -9.15 -21.99
N LYS A 164 27.35 -9.08 -23.33
CA LYS A 164 27.44 -10.25 -24.19
C LYS A 164 28.77 -10.96 -23.93
N GLY A 165 28.72 -12.25 -23.57
CA GLY A 165 29.93 -13.05 -23.34
C GLY A 165 30.72 -13.28 -24.65
N ALA A 166 31.82 -14.05 -24.56
CA ALA A 166 32.69 -14.35 -25.71
C ALA A 166 31.97 -14.93 -26.94
N ASN A 167 30.80 -15.55 -26.76
CA ASN A 167 29.97 -16.12 -27.82
C ASN A 167 28.86 -15.16 -28.31
N GLY A 168 28.84 -13.90 -27.88
CA GLY A 168 27.83 -12.91 -28.25
C GLY A 168 26.49 -13.04 -27.51
N SER A 169 26.32 -14.06 -26.66
CA SER A 169 25.09 -14.29 -25.88
C SER A 169 25.20 -13.69 -24.47
N PRO A 170 24.12 -13.07 -23.94
CA PRO A 170 24.09 -12.60 -22.55
C PRO A 170 24.17 -13.77 -21.57
N ALA A 171 24.65 -13.51 -20.36
CA ALA A 171 24.71 -14.52 -19.30
C ALA A 171 23.29 -14.87 -18.83
N GLN A 172 22.91 -16.14 -18.94
CA GLN A 172 21.56 -16.66 -18.67
C GLN A 172 21.45 -17.46 -17.36
N ARG A 173 22.48 -17.40 -16.51
CA ARG A 173 22.53 -18.17 -15.26
C ARG A 173 22.80 -17.23 -14.10
N PHE A 174 21.93 -17.27 -13.10
CA PHE A 174 22.10 -16.56 -11.84
C PHE A 174 22.28 -17.58 -10.72
N PHE A 175 23.36 -17.45 -9.95
CA PHE A 175 23.63 -18.35 -8.83
C PHE A 175 22.95 -17.84 -7.56
N VAL A 176 22.21 -18.71 -6.88
CA VAL A 176 21.57 -18.42 -5.59
C VAL A 176 22.04 -19.46 -4.58
N SER A 177 22.52 -19.00 -3.43
CA SER A 177 22.93 -19.87 -2.33
C SER A 177 21.71 -20.57 -1.72
N GLU A 178 21.82 -21.86 -1.44
CA GLU A 178 20.80 -22.63 -0.69
C GLU A 178 20.63 -22.17 0.76
N ARG A 179 21.54 -21.31 1.25
CA ARG A 179 21.50 -20.73 2.61
C ARG A 179 20.68 -19.45 2.71
N CYS A 180 20.17 -18.92 1.59
CA CYS A 180 19.19 -17.83 1.61
C CYS A 180 17.87 -18.33 2.20
N PHE A 181 17.01 -17.41 2.64
CA PHE A 181 15.68 -17.81 3.09
C PHE A 181 14.86 -18.42 1.95
N VAL A 182 14.06 -19.44 2.28
CA VAL A 182 13.30 -20.23 1.30
C VAL A 182 12.38 -19.34 0.47
N GLN A 183 11.68 -18.40 1.10
CA GLN A 183 10.81 -17.46 0.39
C GLN A 183 11.57 -16.52 -0.55
N THR A 184 12.80 -16.11 -0.19
CA THR A 184 13.66 -15.29 -1.04
C THR A 184 14.06 -16.07 -2.30
N ILE A 185 14.45 -17.35 -2.13
CA ILE A 185 14.78 -18.25 -3.25
C ILE A 185 13.57 -18.44 -4.18
N ASP A 186 12.38 -18.65 -3.64
CA ASP A 186 11.17 -18.88 -4.43
C ASP A 186 10.74 -17.64 -5.22
N VAL A 187 10.86 -16.43 -4.65
CA VAL A 187 10.62 -15.18 -5.37
C VAL A 187 11.63 -14.98 -6.50
N ILE A 188 12.92 -15.20 -6.24
CA ILE A 188 13.97 -15.11 -7.28
C ILE A 188 13.67 -16.09 -8.42
N ARG A 189 13.38 -17.36 -8.10
CA ARG A 189 13.05 -18.37 -9.12
C ARG A 189 11.86 -17.94 -9.98
N THR A 190 10.80 -17.43 -9.35
CA THR A 190 9.60 -16.95 -10.07
C THR A 190 9.94 -15.79 -10.99
N ARG A 191 10.75 -14.84 -10.52
CA ARG A 191 11.16 -13.65 -11.28
C ARG A 191 12.21 -13.94 -12.35
N ALA A 192 12.89 -15.08 -12.29
CA ALA A 192 13.81 -15.52 -13.33
C ALA A 192 13.09 -16.12 -14.55
N LEU A 193 11.85 -16.62 -14.42
CA LEU A 193 11.10 -17.23 -15.52
C LEU A 193 10.88 -16.31 -16.76
N PRO A 194 10.58 -15.02 -16.62
CA PRO A 194 10.39 -14.12 -17.77
C PRO A 194 11.66 -13.44 -18.29
N LEU A 195 12.82 -13.62 -17.65
CA LEU A 195 14.10 -13.00 -18.04
C LEU A 195 14.84 -13.85 -19.09
#